data_AF-A0A6P4F588-F1
#
_entry.id   AF-A0A6P4F588-F1
#
_cell.length_a   1.000
_cell.length_b   1.000
_cell.length_c   1.000
_cell.angle_alpha   90.00
_cell.angle_beta   90.00
_cell.angle_gamma   90.00
#
_symmetry.space_group_name_H-M   'P 1'
#
loop_
_entity.id
_entity.type
_entity.pdbx_description
1 polymer ?
#
loop_
_entity_poly.entity_id
_entity_poly.type
_entity_poly.pdbx_seq_one_letter_code
_entity_poly.pdbx_strand_id
1 'polypeptide(L)'
;VIKSGKFGQVPWAVTYVTEDGGYNAALLLEDANKSGKTLLEELNDRWFDWAPYLLFYRDSKKTIKEMDDYSRKIRQEYVGDLPFSTQNYWELQQLFTDILFKNSTQDALDLHRTYGSSPAYAFVYDNPADRGIAQFLTKRRDINFGTVHGDDYFLIFENVVRDAQLRPDEERISRNFINMLADFALSDKGTLTFGECVFQDNVGSEKFNLLAIDRNGCENKQYAEFP
;
A
#
# COMPACT_ATOMS: atom_id res chain seq x y z
N VAL A 1 -18.71 12.11 6.50
CA VAL A 1 -19.37 11.11 7.38
C VAL A 1 -18.59 10.90 8.68
N ILE A 2 -17.32 10.48 8.64
CA ILE A 2 -16.50 10.15 9.83
C ILE A 2 -16.48 11.29 10.87
N LYS A 3 -16.19 12.53 10.47
CA LYS A 3 -16.17 13.72 11.37
C LYS A 3 -17.45 13.97 12.17
N SER A 4 -18.59 13.45 11.70
CA SER A 4 -19.87 13.61 12.41
C SER A 4 -20.10 12.56 13.50
N GLY A 5 -19.26 11.52 13.58
CA GLY A 5 -19.45 10.35 14.44
C GLY A 5 -20.59 9.41 14.01
N LYS A 6 -21.39 9.79 13.00
CA LYS A 6 -22.57 9.05 12.53
C LYS A 6 -22.19 7.94 11.54
N PHE A 7 -21.45 6.94 12.03
CA PHE A 7 -21.11 5.71 11.32
C PHE A 7 -21.16 4.53 12.31
N GLY A 8 -21.07 3.30 11.81
CA GLY A 8 -21.01 2.11 12.66
C GLY A 8 -19.76 2.15 13.55
N GLN A 9 -19.95 2.30 14.86
CA GLN A 9 -18.88 2.28 15.84
C GLN A 9 -18.53 0.81 16.15
N VAL A 10 -17.72 0.22 15.28
CA VAL A 10 -17.15 -1.12 15.44
C VAL A 10 -15.63 -1.06 15.40
N PRO A 11 -14.91 -1.98 16.06
CA PRO A 11 -13.47 -2.12 15.90
C PRO A 11 -13.09 -2.22 14.42
N TRP A 12 -12.09 -1.47 14.01
CA TRP A 12 -11.69 -1.38 12.60
C TRP A 12 -10.17 -1.38 12.48
N ALA A 13 -9.66 -2.06 11.45
CA ALA A 13 -8.25 -2.08 11.11
C ALA A 13 -8.06 -1.68 9.65
N VAL A 14 -7.01 -0.91 9.37
CA VAL A 14 -6.64 -0.46 8.01
C VAL A 14 -5.16 -0.65 7.78
N THR A 15 -4.79 -1.12 6.60
CA THR A 15 -3.47 -1.71 6.36
C THR A 15 -2.97 -1.34 4.98
N TYR A 16 -1.66 -1.42 4.79
CA TYR A 16 -1.00 -1.28 3.49
C TYR A 16 0.29 -2.10 3.49
N VAL A 17 0.89 -2.28 2.32
CA VAL A 17 2.21 -2.90 2.17
C VAL A 17 3.25 -1.89 1.71
N THR A 18 4.54 -2.11 1.97
CA THR A 18 5.59 -1.10 1.75
C THR A 18 5.71 -0.62 0.29
N GLU A 19 5.47 -1.50 -0.68
CA GLU A 19 5.51 -1.20 -2.11
C GLU A 19 4.13 -1.41 -2.79
N ASP A 20 3.05 -1.04 -2.08
CA ASP A 20 1.66 -1.23 -2.51
C ASP A 20 1.39 -0.70 -3.93
N GLY A 21 2.00 0.44 -4.25
CA GLY A 21 1.93 1.11 -5.55
C GLY A 21 2.45 0.30 -6.74
N GLY A 22 3.13 -0.82 -6.50
CA GLY A 22 3.47 -1.75 -7.57
C GLY A 22 2.21 -2.22 -8.32
N TYR A 23 1.04 -2.25 -7.67
CA TYR A 23 -0.24 -2.22 -8.39
C TYR A 23 -0.71 -0.76 -8.59
N ASN A 24 -0.75 -0.21 -9.80
CA ASN A 24 -0.42 -0.81 -11.11
C ASN A 24 0.85 -0.23 -11.75
N ALA A 25 1.73 0.43 -10.98
CA ALA A 25 2.97 1.02 -11.51
C ALA A 25 3.81 0.01 -12.28
N ALA A 26 3.84 -1.26 -11.83
CA ALA A 26 4.63 -2.31 -12.46
C ALA A 26 4.26 -2.52 -13.93
N LEU A 27 3.02 -2.26 -14.35
CA LEU A 27 2.60 -2.39 -15.75
C LEU A 27 3.41 -1.49 -16.69
N LEU A 28 3.96 -0.39 -16.18
CA LEU A 28 4.82 0.51 -16.96
C LEU A 28 6.15 -0.13 -17.36
N LEU A 29 6.55 -1.23 -16.72
CA LEU A 29 7.76 -2.00 -17.03
C LEU A 29 7.50 -3.20 -17.97
N GLU A 30 6.26 -3.39 -18.43
CA GLU A 30 5.95 -4.40 -19.46
C GLU A 30 6.67 -4.04 -20.77
N ASP A 31 7.54 -4.94 -21.27
CA ASP A 31 8.15 -4.83 -22.60
C ASP A 31 7.21 -5.46 -23.64
N ALA A 32 6.08 -4.78 -23.89
CA ALA A 32 4.99 -5.30 -24.70
C ALA A 32 5.40 -5.68 -26.14
N ASN A 33 6.46 -5.04 -26.67
CA ASN A 33 6.88 -5.18 -28.07
C ASN A 33 8.26 -5.84 -28.26
N LYS A 34 8.89 -6.35 -27.19
CA LYS A 34 10.27 -6.89 -27.22
C LYS A 34 11.28 -5.91 -27.85
N SER A 35 11.00 -4.62 -27.71
CA SER A 35 11.76 -3.54 -28.33
C SER A 35 12.81 -2.98 -27.37
N GLY A 36 12.77 -3.42 -26.11
CA GLY A 36 13.54 -2.83 -25.01
C GLY A 36 12.94 -1.53 -24.46
N LYS A 37 11.96 -0.93 -25.14
CA LYS A 37 11.21 0.23 -24.65
C LYS A 37 9.98 -0.20 -23.87
N THR A 38 9.83 0.37 -22.67
CA THR A 38 8.70 0.13 -21.79
C THR A 38 7.76 1.35 -21.80
N LEU A 39 6.50 1.18 -21.37
CA LEU A 39 5.56 2.29 -21.25
C LEU A 39 6.04 3.37 -20.25
N LEU A 40 6.94 3.00 -19.34
CA LEU A 40 7.59 3.93 -18.40
C LEU A 40 8.34 5.04 -19.14
N GLU A 41 9.06 4.73 -20.21
CA GLU A 41 9.83 5.73 -20.95
C GLU A 41 8.94 6.76 -21.65
N GLU A 42 7.71 6.37 -22.05
CA GLU A 42 6.73 7.28 -22.63
C GLU A 42 6.26 8.35 -21.65
N LEU A 43 6.37 8.10 -20.33
CA LEU A 43 6.03 9.12 -19.33
C LEU A 43 6.93 10.34 -19.41
N ASN A 44 8.14 10.26 -19.99
CA ASN A 44 8.97 11.45 -20.18
C ASN A 44 8.28 12.51 -21.05
N ASP A 45 7.47 12.07 -22.03
CA ASP A 45 6.74 12.94 -22.95
C ASP A 45 5.26 13.08 -22.57
N ARG A 46 4.69 12.07 -21.90
CA ARG A 46 3.24 11.95 -21.66
C ARG A 46 2.83 12.16 -20.21
N TRP A 47 3.75 12.57 -19.32
CA TRP A 47 3.46 12.71 -17.89
C TRP A 47 2.20 13.53 -17.59
N PHE A 48 2.09 14.72 -18.17
CA PHE A 48 0.94 15.62 -17.94
C PHE A 48 -0.38 15.06 -18.50
N ASP A 49 -0.31 14.19 -19.50
CA ASP A 49 -1.49 13.52 -20.05
C ASP A 49 -1.93 12.34 -19.19
N TRP A 50 -0.97 11.53 -18.70
CA TRP A 50 -1.25 10.22 -18.11
C TRP A 50 -1.35 10.23 -16.59
N ALA A 51 -0.53 11.04 -15.91
CA ALA A 51 -0.51 11.09 -14.45
C ALA A 51 -1.89 11.37 -13.82
N PRO A 52 -2.75 12.26 -14.36
CA PRO A 52 -4.10 12.46 -13.80
C PRO A 52 -4.99 11.22 -13.80
N TYR A 53 -4.80 10.31 -14.75
CA TYR A 53 -5.54 9.04 -14.83
C TYR A 53 -4.89 7.97 -13.94
N LEU A 54 -3.56 7.84 -14.00
CA LEU A 54 -2.82 6.85 -13.20
C LEU A 54 -3.00 7.08 -11.70
N LEU A 55 -3.15 8.34 -11.29
CA LEU A 55 -3.21 8.78 -9.90
C LEU A 55 -4.56 9.37 -9.50
N PHE A 56 -5.60 9.15 -10.32
CA PHE A 56 -7.01 9.46 -10.03
C PHE A 56 -7.35 10.91 -9.63
N TYR A 57 -6.57 11.90 -10.09
CA TYR A 57 -6.88 13.31 -9.82
C TYR A 57 -7.44 14.07 -11.03
N ARG A 58 -7.64 13.41 -12.17
CA ARG A 58 -8.24 14.02 -13.36
C ARG A 58 -9.57 14.71 -13.06
N ASP A 59 -10.48 14.02 -12.37
CA ASP A 59 -11.85 14.50 -12.15
C ASP A 59 -11.99 15.31 -10.85
N SER A 60 -10.91 15.39 -10.05
CA SER A 60 -10.91 16.16 -8.79
C SER A 60 -10.28 17.55 -8.92
N LYS A 61 -9.52 17.81 -9.99
CA LYS A 61 -9.00 19.15 -10.35
C LYS A 61 -9.95 19.83 -11.34
N LYS A 62 -10.10 21.15 -11.24
CA LYS A 62 -11.10 21.92 -12.01
C LYS A 62 -10.57 22.44 -13.32
N THR A 63 -9.25 22.59 -13.45
CA THR A 63 -8.62 23.17 -14.64
C THR A 63 -7.40 22.37 -15.07
N ILE A 64 -7.03 22.46 -16.35
CA ILE A 64 -5.79 21.89 -16.90
C ILE A 64 -4.58 22.41 -16.12
N LYS A 65 -4.56 23.71 -15.82
CA LYS A 65 -3.48 24.32 -15.04
C LYS A 65 -3.31 23.68 -13.66
N GLU A 66 -4.40 23.43 -12.93
CA GLU A 66 -4.34 22.77 -11.63
C GLU A 66 -3.84 21.32 -11.73
N MET A 67 -4.23 20.59 -12.78
CA MET A 67 -3.72 19.24 -13.04
C MET A 67 -2.22 19.28 -13.35
N ASP A 68 -1.78 20.17 -14.24
CA ASP A 68 -0.38 20.28 -14.65
C ASP A 68 0.50 20.72 -13.49
N ASP A 69 0.05 21.68 -12.69
CA ASP A 69 0.78 22.16 -11.52
C ASP A 69 0.91 21.04 -10.47
N TYR A 70 -0.13 20.23 -10.26
CA TYR A 70 -0.06 19.07 -9.36
C TYR A 70 0.84 17.97 -9.93
N SER A 71 0.73 17.65 -11.22
CA SER A 71 1.58 16.69 -11.93
C SER A 71 3.06 17.08 -11.81
N ARG A 72 3.38 18.36 -11.99
CA ARG A 72 4.74 18.88 -11.88
C ARG A 72 5.26 18.75 -10.45
N LYS A 73 4.44 19.13 -9.46
CA LYS A 73 4.79 19.05 -8.04
C LYS A 73 5.17 17.64 -7.63
N ILE A 74 4.28 16.66 -7.86
CA ILE A 74 4.51 15.29 -7.40
C ILE A 74 5.64 14.60 -8.17
N ARG A 75 5.84 14.91 -9.46
CA ARG A 75 7.03 14.42 -10.18
C ARG A 75 8.30 14.96 -9.55
N GLN A 76 8.35 16.25 -9.21
CA GLN A 76 9.52 16.86 -8.61
C GLN A 76 9.83 16.29 -7.22
N GLU A 77 8.80 16.06 -6.40
CA GLU A 77 8.96 15.56 -5.02
C GLU A 77 9.52 14.13 -4.97
N TYR A 78 9.11 13.27 -5.90
CA TYR A 78 9.47 11.85 -5.88
C TYR A 78 10.59 11.48 -6.85
N VAL A 79 10.51 11.96 -8.10
CA VAL A 79 11.43 11.58 -9.20
C VAL A 79 12.47 12.65 -9.48
N GLY A 80 12.18 13.91 -9.13
CA GLY A 80 13.06 15.05 -9.38
C GLY A 80 13.30 15.29 -10.87
N ASP A 81 14.56 15.55 -11.23
CA ASP A 81 14.97 15.79 -12.61
C ASP A 81 15.35 14.51 -13.37
N LEU A 82 15.22 13.35 -12.73
CA LEU A 82 15.56 12.06 -13.35
C LEU A 82 14.58 11.71 -14.48
N PRO A 83 15.05 11.06 -15.56
CA PRO A 83 14.17 10.51 -16.56
C PRO A 83 13.40 9.31 -16.00
N PHE A 84 12.18 9.11 -16.48
CA PHE A 84 11.48 7.86 -16.28
C PHE A 84 12.20 6.75 -17.05
N SER A 85 12.83 5.85 -16.32
CA SER A 85 13.55 4.69 -16.83
C SER A 85 13.45 3.55 -15.83
N THR A 86 13.80 2.33 -16.27
CA THR A 86 13.82 1.16 -15.37
C THR A 86 14.73 1.37 -14.14
N GLN A 87 15.79 2.18 -14.24
CA GLN A 87 16.67 2.45 -13.09
C GLN A 87 16.00 3.31 -12.02
N ASN A 88 15.08 4.19 -12.40
CA ASN A 88 14.40 5.15 -11.51
C ASN A 88 12.92 4.78 -11.29
N TYR A 89 12.62 3.49 -11.41
CA TYR A 89 11.26 2.99 -11.29
C TYR A 89 10.76 3.05 -9.84
N TRP A 90 11.62 2.82 -8.86
CA TRP A 90 11.21 2.71 -7.45
C TRP A 90 10.71 4.05 -6.89
N GLU A 91 11.25 5.17 -7.35
CA GLU A 91 10.76 6.52 -7.03
C GLU A 91 9.32 6.72 -7.52
N LEU A 92 9.02 6.25 -8.73
CA LEU A 92 7.67 6.26 -9.27
C LEU A 92 6.75 5.28 -8.54
N GLN A 93 7.25 4.09 -8.18
CA GLN A 93 6.50 3.12 -7.41
C GLN A 93 6.13 3.68 -6.03
N GLN A 94 7.06 4.38 -5.37
CA GLN A 94 6.81 5.06 -4.09
C GLN A 94 5.73 6.13 -4.22
N LEU A 95 5.76 6.93 -5.30
CA LEU A 95 4.70 7.89 -5.60
C LEU A 95 3.32 7.22 -5.70
N PHE A 96 3.26 6.06 -6.36
CA PHE A 96 2.02 5.28 -6.48
C PHE A 96 1.58 4.71 -5.13
N THR A 97 2.50 4.18 -4.32
CA THR A 97 2.20 3.68 -2.96
C THR A 97 1.58 4.79 -2.13
N ASP A 98 2.20 5.97 -2.15
CA ASP A 98 1.78 7.09 -1.33
C ASP A 98 0.41 7.61 -1.74
N ILE A 99 0.22 7.92 -3.02
CA ILE A 99 -1.03 8.52 -3.50
C ILE A 99 -2.19 7.54 -3.52
N LEU A 100 -1.97 6.29 -3.96
CA LEU A 100 -3.06 5.34 -4.17
C LEU A 100 -3.46 4.61 -2.88
N PHE A 101 -2.55 4.45 -1.93
CA PHE A 101 -2.76 3.63 -0.75
C PHE A 101 -2.42 4.35 0.55
N LYS A 102 -1.13 4.61 0.82
CA LYS A 102 -0.62 5.03 2.14
C LYS A 102 -1.27 6.30 2.67
N ASN A 103 -1.37 7.35 1.86
CA ASN A 103 -1.91 8.64 2.31
C ASN A 103 -3.37 8.49 2.75
N SER A 104 -4.17 7.72 2.00
CA SER A 104 -5.57 7.47 2.34
C SER A 104 -5.73 6.60 3.58
N THR A 105 -4.83 5.64 3.79
CA THR A 105 -4.75 4.81 5.01
C THR A 105 -4.49 5.68 6.23
N GLN A 106 -3.50 6.58 6.15
CA GLN A 106 -3.18 7.52 7.22
C GLN A 106 -4.34 8.48 7.50
N ASP A 107 -4.90 9.13 6.47
CA ASP A 107 -5.99 10.09 6.61
C ASP A 107 -7.25 9.43 7.21
N ALA A 108 -7.57 8.20 6.78
CA ALA A 108 -8.69 7.45 7.31
C ALA A 108 -8.46 7.08 8.79
N LEU A 109 -7.26 6.61 9.14
CA LEU A 109 -6.92 6.30 10.53
C LEU A 109 -6.97 7.56 11.40
N ASP A 110 -6.49 8.71 10.91
CA ASP A 110 -6.50 9.98 11.63
C ASP A 110 -7.93 10.45 11.93
N LEU A 111 -8.81 10.35 10.93
CA LEU A 111 -10.23 10.67 11.10
C LEU A 111 -10.91 9.71 12.08
N HIS A 112 -10.65 8.41 11.99
CA HIS A 112 -11.26 7.41 12.88
C HIS A 112 -10.75 7.55 14.33
N ARG A 113 -9.46 7.77 14.55
CA ARG A 113 -8.90 7.93 15.91
C ARG A 113 -9.32 9.23 16.60
N THR A 114 -9.68 10.25 15.82
CA THR A 114 -10.07 11.57 16.32
C THR A 114 -11.57 11.70 16.55
N TYR A 115 -12.39 11.14 15.65
CA TYR A 115 -13.85 11.33 15.66
C TYR A 115 -14.65 10.06 15.93
N GLY A 116 -13.99 8.89 15.96
CA GLY A 116 -14.58 7.62 16.36
C GLY A 116 -14.44 7.35 17.86
N SER A 117 -15.23 6.40 18.35
CA SER A 117 -15.17 5.91 19.74
C SER A 117 -14.77 4.44 19.82
N SER A 118 -14.77 3.73 18.70
CA SER A 118 -14.34 2.32 18.63
C SER A 118 -12.85 2.21 18.33
N PRO A 119 -12.18 1.12 18.77
CA PRO A 119 -10.77 0.93 18.52
C PRO A 119 -10.42 0.98 17.03
N ALA A 120 -9.34 1.68 16.71
CA ALA A 120 -8.84 1.84 15.36
C ALA A 120 -7.37 1.40 15.27
N TYR A 121 -7.12 0.37 14.46
CA TYR A 121 -5.83 -0.29 14.36
C TYR A 121 -5.22 -0.13 12.96
N ALA A 122 -3.89 -0.26 12.87
CA ALA A 122 -3.23 -0.33 11.57
C ALA A 122 -1.98 -1.21 11.60
N PHE A 123 -1.65 -1.79 10.45
CA PHE A 123 -0.33 -2.39 10.20
C PHE A 123 0.24 -2.00 8.85
N VAL A 124 1.57 -2.08 8.74
CA VAL A 124 2.32 -2.09 7.49
C VAL A 124 3.02 -3.44 7.35
N TYR A 125 2.91 -4.06 6.17
CA TYR A 125 3.55 -5.35 5.88
C TYR A 125 4.75 -5.18 4.95
N ASP A 126 5.88 -5.78 5.34
CA ASP A 126 7.14 -5.81 4.59
C ASP A 126 7.75 -7.23 4.58
N ASN A 127 7.31 -8.04 3.63
CA ASN A 127 7.92 -9.33 3.34
C ASN A 127 7.60 -9.70 1.89
N PRO A 128 8.50 -9.37 0.94
CA PRO A 128 8.26 -9.58 -0.48
C PRO A 128 7.90 -11.04 -0.81
N ALA A 129 6.86 -11.23 -1.62
CA ALA A 129 6.59 -12.52 -2.23
C ALA A 129 7.68 -12.87 -3.26
N ASP A 130 7.95 -14.16 -3.46
CA ASP A 130 8.83 -14.60 -4.57
C ASP A 130 8.21 -14.26 -5.95
N ARG A 131 6.87 -14.18 -5.97
CA ARG A 131 6.06 -13.74 -7.09
C ARG A 131 4.75 -13.16 -6.58
N GLY A 132 4.41 -11.96 -7.06
CA GLY A 132 3.14 -11.29 -6.80
C GLY A 132 2.55 -10.63 -8.05
N ILE A 133 1.70 -9.63 -7.83
CA ILE A 133 0.96 -8.97 -8.92
C ILE A 133 1.89 -8.22 -9.88
N ALA A 134 3.01 -7.67 -9.40
CA ALA A 134 3.97 -6.97 -10.27
C ALA A 134 4.58 -7.91 -11.33
N GLN A 135 5.02 -9.11 -10.96
CA GLN A 135 5.53 -10.11 -11.91
C GLN A 135 4.43 -10.60 -12.85
N PHE A 136 3.18 -10.69 -12.37
CA PHE A 136 2.03 -11.04 -13.21
C PHE A 136 1.73 -9.97 -14.27
N LEU A 137 1.76 -8.68 -13.89
CA LEU A 137 1.54 -7.55 -14.81
C LEU A 137 2.68 -7.43 -15.84
N THR A 138 3.93 -7.54 -15.38
CA THR A 138 5.11 -7.33 -16.25
C THR A 138 5.49 -8.55 -17.08
N LYS A 139 5.05 -9.75 -16.68
CA LYS A 139 5.54 -11.04 -17.20
C LYS A 139 7.05 -11.21 -17.05
N ARG A 140 7.64 -10.57 -16.03
CA ARG A 140 9.07 -10.56 -15.71
C ARG A 140 9.33 -11.10 -14.31
N ARG A 141 10.50 -11.71 -14.11
CA ARG A 141 10.99 -12.19 -12.79
C ARG A 141 12.41 -11.69 -12.46
N ASP A 142 12.98 -10.85 -13.32
CA ASP A 142 14.33 -10.28 -13.18
C ASP A 142 14.37 -8.97 -12.38
N ILE A 143 13.21 -8.48 -11.93
CA ILE A 143 13.06 -7.25 -11.14
C ILE A 143 12.50 -7.63 -9.77
N ASN A 144 13.14 -7.09 -8.72
CA ASN A 144 12.62 -7.14 -7.37
C ASN A 144 11.79 -5.89 -7.08
N PHE A 145 10.48 -6.07 -6.94
CA PHE A 145 9.52 -4.97 -6.76
C PHE A 145 9.30 -4.60 -5.28
N GLY A 146 9.84 -5.37 -4.34
CA GLY A 146 9.50 -5.24 -2.92
C GLY A 146 8.20 -5.97 -2.57
N THR A 147 7.54 -5.52 -1.51
CA THR A 147 6.28 -6.08 -1.00
C THR A 147 5.12 -5.38 -1.68
N VAL A 148 4.55 -6.00 -2.72
CA VAL A 148 3.58 -5.35 -3.62
C VAL A 148 2.13 -5.69 -3.22
N HIS A 149 1.17 -4.89 -3.68
CA HIS A 149 -0.26 -5.05 -3.43
C HIS A 149 -0.74 -6.50 -3.42
N GLY A 150 -1.30 -6.91 -2.29
CA GLY A 150 -1.84 -8.24 -2.05
C GLY A 150 -0.83 -9.27 -1.56
N ASP A 151 0.46 -8.95 -1.45
CA ASP A 151 1.48 -9.88 -0.97
C ASP A 151 1.17 -10.41 0.45
N ASP A 152 0.46 -9.64 1.27
CA ASP A 152 -0.11 -10.04 2.57
C ASP A 152 -1.45 -10.78 2.41
N TYR A 153 -2.40 -10.19 1.68
CA TYR A 153 -3.77 -10.71 1.56
C TYR A 153 -3.83 -12.08 0.89
N PHE A 154 -2.91 -12.35 -0.04
CA PHE A 154 -2.81 -13.62 -0.75
C PHE A 154 -2.27 -14.76 0.13
N LEU A 155 -1.76 -14.44 1.33
CA LEU A 155 -1.47 -15.44 2.37
C LEU A 155 -2.73 -15.87 3.15
N ILE A 156 -3.81 -15.10 3.05
CA ILE A 156 -5.11 -15.40 3.68
C ILE A 156 -5.99 -16.15 2.68
N PHE A 157 -6.09 -15.60 1.46
CA PHE A 157 -6.87 -16.16 0.37
C PHE A 157 -5.97 -16.40 -0.84
N GLU A 158 -5.63 -17.68 -1.05
CA GLU A 158 -4.79 -18.14 -2.15
C GLU A 158 -5.37 -17.76 -3.52
N ASN A 159 -4.49 -17.53 -4.49
CA ASN A 159 -4.87 -17.24 -5.87
C ASN A 159 -3.73 -17.56 -6.85
N VAL A 160 -3.99 -17.37 -8.14
CA VAL A 160 -3.09 -17.74 -9.25
C VAL A 160 -1.94 -16.75 -9.50
N VAL A 161 -1.94 -15.59 -8.85
CA VAL A 161 -0.92 -14.54 -9.02
C VAL A 161 0.34 -14.88 -8.24
N ARG A 162 0.17 -15.42 -7.02
CA ARG A 162 1.26 -15.92 -6.18
C ARG A 162 1.67 -17.33 -6.58
N ASP A 163 2.90 -17.72 -6.25
CA ASP A 163 3.32 -19.12 -6.31
C ASP A 163 2.54 -19.96 -5.26
N ALA A 164 2.14 -21.17 -5.63
CA ALA A 164 1.22 -22.00 -4.84
C ALA A 164 1.87 -22.56 -3.56
N GLN A 165 3.18 -22.74 -3.57
CA GLN A 165 3.93 -23.20 -2.40
C GLN A 165 4.45 -21.98 -1.65
N LEU A 166 3.96 -21.80 -0.41
CA LEU A 166 4.43 -20.75 0.48
C LEU A 166 5.81 -21.11 1.05
N ARG A 167 6.65 -20.09 1.27
CA ARG A 167 7.87 -20.24 2.04
C ARG A 167 7.55 -20.53 3.52
N PRO A 168 8.47 -21.12 4.31
CA PRO A 168 8.22 -21.40 5.73
C PRO A 168 7.84 -20.17 6.57
N ASP A 169 8.39 -18.98 6.26
CA ASP A 169 8.00 -17.72 6.89
C ASP A 169 6.57 -17.31 6.53
N GLU A 170 6.20 -17.45 5.26
CA GLU A 170 4.87 -17.11 4.75
C GLU A 170 3.79 -18.05 5.29
N GLU A 171 4.07 -19.35 5.45
CA GLU A 171 3.14 -20.28 6.11
C GLU A 171 2.85 -19.86 7.55
N ARG A 172 3.87 -19.40 8.28
CA ARG A 172 3.70 -18.88 9.64
C ARG A 172 2.87 -17.60 9.65
N ILE A 173 3.19 -16.65 8.76
CA ILE A 173 2.47 -15.39 8.63
C ILE A 173 1.00 -15.62 8.21
N SER A 174 0.75 -16.53 7.27
CA SER A 174 -0.58 -16.96 6.83
C SER A 174 -1.42 -17.45 8.02
N ARG A 175 -0.89 -18.39 8.81
CA ARG A 175 -1.56 -18.86 10.04
C ARG A 175 -1.85 -17.73 11.02
N ASN A 176 -0.91 -16.80 11.19
CA ASN A 176 -1.12 -15.64 12.06
C ASN A 176 -2.23 -14.72 11.55
N PHE A 177 -2.32 -14.47 10.24
CA PHE A 177 -3.41 -13.65 9.68
C PHE A 177 -4.78 -14.35 9.78
N ILE A 178 -4.84 -15.65 9.51
CA ILE A 178 -6.10 -16.42 9.62
C ILE A 178 -6.59 -16.41 11.07
N ASN A 179 -5.70 -16.66 12.03
CA ASN A 179 -6.05 -16.59 13.46
C ASN A 179 -6.43 -15.17 13.87
N MET A 180 -5.69 -14.14 13.42
CA MET A 180 -6.00 -12.74 13.67
C MET A 180 -7.45 -12.40 13.28
N LEU A 181 -7.90 -12.81 12.10
CA LEU A 181 -9.27 -12.55 11.64
C LEU A 181 -10.31 -13.36 12.43
N ALA A 182 -10.03 -14.63 12.71
CA ALA A 182 -10.92 -15.50 13.49
C ALA A 182 -11.11 -14.95 14.92
N ASP A 183 -10.02 -14.60 15.59
CA ASP A 183 -10.03 -14.07 16.94
C ASP A 183 -10.68 -12.68 16.99
N PHE A 184 -10.42 -11.81 16.00
CA PHE A 184 -11.03 -10.49 15.93
C PHE A 184 -12.55 -10.56 15.75
N ALA A 185 -13.04 -11.52 14.95
CA ALA A 185 -14.47 -11.75 14.77
C ALA A 185 -15.17 -12.26 16.05
N LEU A 186 -14.43 -12.95 16.92
CA LEU A 186 -14.93 -13.50 18.20
C LEU A 186 -14.64 -12.59 19.40
N SER A 187 -13.97 -11.45 19.18
CA SER A 187 -13.47 -10.59 20.24
C SER A 187 -14.58 -9.74 20.87
N ASP A 188 -14.95 -10.04 22.12
CA ASP A 188 -15.93 -9.23 22.88
C ASP A 188 -15.46 -7.78 23.12
N LYS A 189 -14.14 -7.57 23.17
CA LYS A 189 -13.53 -6.28 23.50
C LYS A 189 -12.97 -5.55 22.27
N GLY A 190 -13.10 -6.15 21.08
CA GLY A 190 -12.48 -5.61 19.87
C GLY A 190 -10.95 -5.62 19.89
N THR A 191 -10.33 -6.42 20.75
CA THR A 191 -8.86 -6.60 20.76
C THR A 191 -8.43 -7.33 19.50
N LEU A 192 -7.38 -6.81 18.85
CA LEU A 192 -6.77 -7.37 17.64
C LEU A 192 -5.34 -7.84 17.93
N THR A 193 -4.98 -9.03 17.45
CA THR A 193 -3.67 -9.66 17.66
C THR A 193 -3.15 -10.32 16.39
N PHE A 194 -1.87 -10.13 16.08
CA PHE A 194 -1.16 -10.87 15.02
C PHE A 194 0.00 -11.64 15.62
N GLY A 195 -0.11 -12.97 15.64
CA GLY A 195 0.82 -13.82 16.38
C GLY A 195 0.89 -13.39 17.86
N GLU A 196 2.09 -13.08 18.34
CA GLU A 196 2.32 -12.62 19.71
C GLU A 196 2.13 -11.09 19.90
N CYS A 197 1.89 -10.34 18.82
CA CYS A 197 1.74 -8.89 18.89
C CYS A 197 0.29 -8.48 19.08
N VAL A 198 0.02 -7.77 20.17
CA VAL A 198 -1.24 -7.07 20.39
C VAL A 198 -1.17 -5.71 19.68
N PHE A 199 -2.16 -5.39 18.85
CA PHE A 199 -2.25 -4.08 18.21
C PHE A 199 -2.54 -2.99 19.23
N GLN A 200 -1.90 -1.84 19.06
CA GLN A 200 -2.18 -0.66 19.86
C GLN A 200 -3.31 0.18 19.22
N ASP A 201 -4.32 0.49 20.02
CA ASP A 201 -5.42 1.36 19.58
C ASP A 201 -4.91 2.78 19.31
N ASN A 202 -5.36 3.37 18.21
CA ASN A 202 -5.01 4.74 17.84
C ASN A 202 -5.91 5.80 18.51
N VAL A 203 -7.09 5.43 19.02
CA VAL A 203 -8.04 6.40 19.61
C VAL A 203 -7.36 7.20 20.73
N GLY A 204 -7.37 8.53 20.59
CA GLY A 204 -6.77 9.45 21.56
C GLY A 204 -5.23 9.50 21.56
N SER A 205 -4.54 8.74 20.70
CA SER A 205 -3.08 8.79 20.59
C SER A 205 -2.62 9.97 19.73
N GLU A 206 -1.59 10.71 20.20
CA GLU A 206 -0.98 11.82 19.45
C GLU A 206 -0.26 11.31 18.19
N LYS A 207 0.57 10.28 18.35
CA LYS A 207 1.25 9.57 17.26
C LYS A 207 0.40 8.43 16.74
N PHE A 208 0.63 8.05 15.49
CA PHE A 208 0.06 6.84 14.92
C PHE A 208 0.75 5.61 15.51
N ASN A 209 -0.04 4.69 16.05
CA ASN A 209 0.42 3.36 16.42
C ASN A 209 0.21 2.45 15.21
N LEU A 210 1.33 1.98 14.63
CA LEU A 210 1.35 1.16 13.43
C LEU A 210 2.15 -0.11 13.73
N LEU A 211 1.50 -1.26 13.60
CA LEU A 211 2.19 -2.54 13.72
C LEU A 211 3.03 -2.78 12.45
N ALA A 212 4.34 -2.87 12.57
CA ALA A 212 5.18 -3.35 11.48
C ALA A 212 5.21 -4.87 11.52
N ILE A 213 4.90 -5.52 10.40
CA ILE A 213 4.98 -6.97 10.23
C ILE A 213 6.00 -7.27 9.14
N ASP A 214 7.00 -8.09 9.45
CA ASP A 214 8.02 -8.51 8.50
C ASP A 214 8.23 -10.03 8.50
N ARG A 215 9.23 -10.50 7.74
CA ARG A 215 9.60 -11.92 7.68
C ARG A 215 9.89 -12.54 9.04
N ASN A 216 10.46 -11.77 9.96
CA ASN A 216 11.00 -12.24 11.23
C ASN A 216 9.94 -12.18 12.35
N GLY A 217 9.05 -11.19 12.33
CA GLY A 217 8.01 -11.04 13.33
C GLY A 217 7.18 -9.77 13.17
N CYS A 218 6.81 -9.17 14.30
CA CYS A 218 6.00 -7.97 14.36
C CYS A 218 6.43 -7.06 15.52
N GLU A 219 6.25 -5.76 15.36
CA GLU A 219 6.60 -4.74 16.36
C GLU A 219 5.68 -3.52 16.24
N ASN A 220 5.13 -3.03 17.35
CA ASN A 220 4.37 -1.77 17.33
C ASN A 220 5.35 -0.60 17.27
N LYS A 221 5.18 0.28 16.28
CA LYS A 221 5.98 1.49 16.10
C LYS A 221 5.09 2.72 16.14
N GLN A 222 5.69 3.84 16.54
CA GLN A 222 5.00 5.12 16.65
C GLN A 222 5.52 6.14 15.66
N TYR A 223 4.62 6.80 14.96
CA TYR A 223 4.93 7.70 13.87
C TYR A 223 4.19 9.03 13.98
N ALA A 224 4.85 10.12 13.60
CA ALA A 224 4.16 11.40 13.39
C ALA A 224 3.35 11.35 12.09
N GLU A 225 3.95 10.76 11.04
CA GLU A 225 3.37 10.43 9.75
C GLU A 225 3.90 9.05 9.34
N PHE A 226 3.11 8.28 8.61
CA PHE A 226 3.43 6.95 8.14
C PHE A 226 4.77 6.95 7.39
N PRO A 227 5.61 5.91 7.60
CA PRO A 227 6.93 5.82 6.97
C PRO A 227 6.88 5.73 5.45
#